data_AF-A0A3B1D145-F1
#
_entry.id   AF-A0A3B1D145-F1
#
_cell.length_a   1.000
_cell.length_b   1.000
_cell.length_c   1.000
_cell.angle_alpha   90.00
_cell.angle_beta   90.00
_cell.angle_gamma   90.00
#
_symmetry.space_group_name_H-M   'P 1'
#
loop_
_entity.id
_entity.type
_entity.pdbx_description
1 polymer ?
#
loop_
_entity_poly.entity_id
_entity_poly.type
_entity_poly.pdbx_seq_one_letter_code
_entity_poly.pdbx_strand_id
1 'polypeptide(L)'
;DKVRFGHEIVDLISKKYELIPIDNSLDIGPASEYNFADGKGKIGIITAVSNPFCDHCNRIRMTADGKLRTCLFSADETDLKQLLRSGASDNDVANALQQAVLIKEPGHKINLDSFERPTRAMHAIGG
;
A
#
# COMPACT_ATOMS: atom_id res chain seq x y z
N ASP A 1 -4.07 -21.56 8.92
CA ASP A 1 -3.15 -20.57 9.52
C ASP A 1 -3.91 -19.42 10.15
N LYS A 2 -3.45 -18.95 11.31
CA LYS A 2 -4.17 -17.95 12.11
C LYS A 2 -3.63 -16.56 11.78
N VAL A 3 -4.44 -15.71 11.14
CA VAL A 3 -4.13 -14.27 10.97
C VAL A 3 -4.02 -13.66 12.37
N ARG A 4 -2.97 -12.86 12.59
CA ARG A 4 -2.77 -12.10 13.84
C ARG A 4 -2.93 -10.62 13.56
N PHE A 5 -3.69 -9.96 14.42
CA PHE A 5 -3.83 -8.50 14.40
C PHE A 5 -2.52 -7.87 14.88
N GLY A 6 -2.26 -6.62 14.46
CA GLY A 6 -1.02 -5.92 14.84
C GLY A 6 -0.80 -5.86 16.35
N HIS A 7 -1.86 -5.58 17.12
CA HIS A 7 -1.76 -5.52 18.58
C HIS A 7 -1.41 -6.88 19.20
N GLU A 8 -1.92 -8.00 18.66
CA GLU A 8 -1.55 -9.34 19.14
C GLU A 8 -0.05 -9.62 18.94
N ILE A 9 0.53 -9.10 17.86
CA ILE A 9 1.97 -9.23 17.59
C ILE A 9 2.77 -8.40 18.59
N VAL A 10 2.35 -7.17 18.84
CA VAL A 10 2.97 -6.29 19.86
C VAL A 10 2.89 -6.95 21.24
N ASP A 11 1.72 -7.42 21.66
CA ASP A 11 1.51 -8.09 22.95
C ASP A 11 2.42 -9.31 23.13
N LEU A 12 2.64 -10.09 22.06
CA LEU A 12 3.52 -11.25 22.09
C LEU A 12 4.99 -10.87 22.28
N ILE A 13 5.46 -9.82 21.61
CA ILE A 13 6.85 -9.34 21.73
C ILE A 13 7.04 -8.70 23.11
N SER A 14 6.05 -7.95 23.59
CA SER A 14 6.04 -7.28 24.90
C SER A 14 6.16 -8.23 26.09
N LYS A 15 5.88 -9.54 25.91
CA LYS A 15 6.15 -10.55 26.96
C LYS A 15 7.63 -10.73 27.27
N LYS A 16 8.53 -10.36 26.35
CA LYS A 16 9.98 -10.57 26.48
C LYS A 16 10.78 -9.28 26.39
N TYR A 17 10.27 -8.27 25.69
CA TYR A 17 10.97 -7.01 25.44
C TYR A 17 10.07 -5.83 25.74
N GLU A 18 10.59 -4.80 26.40
CA GLU A 18 9.86 -3.55 26.55
C GLU A 18 9.95 -2.74 25.25
N LEU A 19 8.79 -2.36 24.71
CA LEU A 19 8.63 -1.63 23.46
C LEU A 19 8.13 -0.21 23.72
N ILE A 20 8.83 0.78 23.19
CA ILE A 20 8.49 2.20 23.29
C ILE A 20 7.97 2.66 21.92
N PRO A 21 6.69 3.07 21.79
CA PRO A 21 6.15 3.56 20.53
C PRO A 21 6.93 4.75 19.98
N ILE A 22 7.06 4.83 18.66
CA ILE A 22 7.57 6.01 17.94
C ILE A 22 6.37 6.79 17.42
N ASP A 23 6.20 8.01 17.94
CA ASP A 23 5.15 8.94 17.54
C ASP A 23 5.23 9.24 16.04
N ASN A 24 4.07 9.43 15.42
CA ASN A 24 3.93 9.80 14.01
C ASN A 24 4.61 8.84 13.01
N SER A 25 4.91 7.59 13.42
CA SER A 25 5.53 6.59 12.54
C SER A 25 4.72 6.30 11.26
N LEU A 26 3.39 6.48 11.32
CA LEU A 26 2.51 6.31 10.17
C LEU A 26 2.58 7.44 9.13
N ASP A 27 3.13 8.60 9.49
CA ASP A 27 3.31 9.72 8.56
C ASP A 27 4.45 9.43 7.57
N ILE A 28 5.39 8.57 7.95
CA ILE A 28 6.56 8.19 7.15
C ILE A 28 6.25 6.97 6.27
N GLY A 29 5.41 6.06 6.75
CA GLY A 29 5.12 4.81 6.04
C GLY A 29 4.06 3.96 6.72
N PRO A 30 3.78 2.75 6.20
CA PRO A 30 2.64 1.93 6.64
C PRO A 30 2.86 1.20 7.97
N ALA A 31 4.02 1.38 8.62
CA ALA A 31 4.41 0.63 9.80
C ALA A 31 4.23 1.48 11.07
N SER A 32 3.56 0.93 12.07
CA SER A 32 3.67 1.43 13.44
C SER A 32 5.02 0.99 13.99
N GLU A 33 5.90 1.95 14.31
CA GLU A 33 7.27 1.67 14.74
C GLU A 33 7.43 1.75 16.27
N TYR A 34 8.33 0.93 16.81
CA TYR A 34 8.65 0.83 18.23
C TYR A 34 10.16 0.69 18.42
N ASN A 35 10.73 1.43 19.37
CA ASN A 35 12.09 1.18 19.87
C ASN A 35 12.08 0.09 20.94
N PHE A 36 13.16 -0.70 21.02
CA PHE A 36 13.41 -1.50 22.21
C PHE A 36 13.96 -0.61 23.32
N ALA A 37 13.45 -0.75 24.55
CA ALA A 37 13.91 0.05 25.69
C ALA A 37 15.40 -0.15 26.04
N ASP A 38 15.99 -1.30 25.66
CA ASP A 38 17.41 -1.59 25.84
C ASP A 38 18.33 -0.93 24.79
N GLY A 39 17.74 -0.17 23.85
CA GLY A 39 18.47 0.61 22.83
C GLY A 39 19.01 -0.23 21.66
N LYS A 40 18.70 -1.52 21.56
CA LYS A 40 19.26 -2.41 20.51
C LYS A 40 18.56 -2.34 19.16
N GLY A 41 17.78 -1.29 18.92
CA GLY A 41 17.17 -1.00 17.64
C GLY A 41 15.66 -0.81 17.72
N LYS A 42 15.00 -1.01 16.58
CA LYS A 42 13.55 -0.79 16.41
C LYS A 42 12.90 -1.92 15.60
N ILE A 43 11.58 -2.02 15.74
CA ILE A 43 10.71 -2.89 14.93
C ILE A 43 9.57 -2.06 14.35
N GLY A 44 9.03 -2.51 13.22
CA GLY A 44 7.85 -1.93 12.59
C GLY A 44 6.79 -3.00 12.32
N ILE A 45 5.55 -2.71 12.67
CA ILE A 45 4.41 -3.61 12.43
C ILE A 45 3.51 -3.00 11.36
N ILE A 46 3.38 -3.70 10.22
CA ILE A 46 2.53 -3.27 9.09
C ILE A 46 1.18 -3.98 9.19
N THR A 47 0.11 -3.21 9.35
CA THR A 47 -1.25 -3.71 9.61
C THR A 47 -2.15 -3.59 8.37
N ALA A 48 -1.69 -4.10 7.22
CA ALA A 48 -2.35 -3.95 5.92
C ALA A 48 -3.81 -4.46 5.84
N VAL A 49 -4.23 -5.32 6.78
CA VAL A 49 -5.60 -5.84 6.87
C VAL A 49 -6.30 -5.27 8.10
N SER A 50 -5.77 -5.46 9.30
CA SER A 50 -6.46 -5.08 10.54
C SER A 50 -6.62 -3.59 10.77
N ASN A 51 -5.71 -2.76 10.25
CA ASN A 51 -5.76 -1.31 10.35
C ASN A 51 -5.18 -0.67 9.07
N PRO A 52 -5.96 -0.63 7.98
CA PRO A 52 -5.49 -0.17 6.69
C PRO A 52 -5.04 1.30 6.71
N PHE A 53 -4.01 1.62 5.94
CA PHE A 53 -3.42 2.96 5.81
C PHE A 53 -3.76 3.63 4.47
N CYS A 54 -4.90 3.26 3.87
CA CYS A 54 -5.28 3.73 2.53
C CYS A 54 -5.50 5.25 2.49
N ASP A 55 -6.06 5.83 3.55
CA ASP A 55 -6.38 7.25 3.66
C ASP A 55 -5.15 8.16 3.51
N HIS A 56 -3.97 7.64 3.84
CA HIS A 56 -2.69 8.36 3.74
C HIS A 56 -1.82 7.82 2.58
N CYS A 57 -2.33 6.90 1.76
CA CYS A 57 -1.56 6.26 0.71
C CYS A 57 -1.40 7.18 -0.52
N ASN A 58 -0.22 7.75 -0.68
CA ASN A 58 0.17 8.59 -1.82
C ASN A 58 0.82 7.82 -2.99
N ARG A 59 0.75 6.48 -3.00
CA ARG A 59 1.40 5.64 -4.02
C ARG A 59 0.51 5.38 -5.22
N ILE A 60 1.15 5.36 -6.39
CA ILE A 60 0.69 4.77 -7.66
C ILE A 60 1.79 3.85 -8.17
N ARG A 61 1.48 2.93 -9.07
CA ARG A 61 2.41 1.91 -9.56
C ARG A 61 2.39 1.83 -11.08
N MET A 62 3.57 1.76 -11.68
CA MET A 62 3.73 1.29 -13.06
C MET A 62 3.93 -0.23 -13.02
N THR A 63 3.16 -0.98 -13.81
CA THR A 63 3.34 -2.42 -13.99
C THR A 63 4.49 -2.70 -14.97
N ALA A 64 5.06 -3.90 -14.94
CA ALA A 64 6.13 -4.29 -15.87
C ALA A 64 5.70 -4.26 -17.36
N ASP A 65 4.42 -4.46 -17.65
CA ASP A 65 3.85 -4.33 -19.00
C ASP A 65 3.54 -2.87 -19.39
N GLY A 66 3.79 -1.90 -18.51
CA GLY A 66 3.73 -0.46 -18.80
C GLY A 66 2.37 0.18 -18.58
N LYS A 67 1.60 -0.35 -17.62
CA LYS A 67 0.29 0.19 -17.24
C LYS A 67 0.35 0.83 -15.86
N LEU A 68 -0.48 1.83 -15.62
CA LEU A 68 -0.64 2.47 -14.33
C LEU A 68 -1.71 1.76 -13.49
N ARG A 69 -1.39 1.49 -12.22
CA ARG A 69 -2.34 1.12 -11.16
C ARG A 69 -2.31 2.14 -10.04
N THR A 70 -3.48 2.56 -9.58
CA THR A 70 -3.63 3.51 -8.47
C THR A 70 -3.64 2.83 -7.10
N CYS A 71 -3.89 1.52 -7.08
CA CYS A 71 -3.85 0.67 -5.90
C CYS A 71 -3.26 -0.71 -6.26
N LEU A 72 -2.57 -1.35 -5.31
CA LEU A 72 -2.09 -2.74 -5.47
C LEU A 72 -3.23 -3.74 -5.67
N PHE A 73 -4.42 -3.39 -5.17
CA PHE A 73 -5.64 -4.18 -5.28
C PHE A 73 -6.64 -3.61 -6.32
N SER A 74 -6.21 -2.68 -7.18
CA SER A 74 -7.08 -2.21 -8.28
C SER A 74 -7.29 -3.31 -9.30
N ALA A 75 -8.52 -3.47 -9.80
CA ALA A 75 -8.78 -4.25 -11.00
C ALA A 75 -8.43 -3.43 -12.27
N ASP A 76 -8.61 -2.12 -12.19
CA ASP A 76 -8.42 -1.20 -13.31
C ASP A 76 -6.95 -0.81 -13.52
N GLU A 77 -6.57 -0.63 -14.79
CA GLU A 77 -5.23 -0.25 -15.23
C GLU A 77 -5.33 0.77 -16.39
N THR A 78 -4.48 1.80 -16.40
CA THR A 78 -4.36 2.74 -17.53
C THR A 78 -3.13 2.38 -18.38
N ASP A 79 -3.31 2.08 -19.67
CA ASP A 79 -2.19 1.69 -20.55
C ASP A 79 -1.36 2.89 -21.02
N LEU A 80 -0.42 3.31 -20.16
CA LEU A 80 0.49 4.42 -20.45
C LEU A 80 1.49 4.08 -21.57
N LYS A 81 1.89 2.81 -21.70
CA LYS A 81 2.82 2.37 -22.74
C LYS A 81 2.21 2.52 -24.14
N GLN A 82 0.96 2.11 -24.32
CA GLN A 82 0.25 2.32 -25.58
C GLN A 82 0.06 3.81 -25.86
N LEU A 83 -0.31 4.60 -24.86
CA LEU A 83 -0.46 6.05 -24.98
C LEU A 83 0.83 6.70 -25.50
N LEU A 84 1.96 6.43 -24.85
CA LEU A 84 3.28 6.95 -25.25
C LEU A 84 3.68 6.48 -26.66
N ARG A 85 3.48 5.20 -26.99
CA ARG A 85 3.82 4.65 -28.31
C ARG A 85 2.94 5.17 -29.44
N SER A 86 1.79 5.75 -29.11
CA SER A 86 0.89 6.39 -30.08
C SER A 86 1.29 7.84 -30.39
N GLY A 87 2.40 8.34 -29.83
CA GLY A 87 2.88 9.69 -30.06
C GLY A 87 2.19 10.76 -29.21
N ALA A 88 1.62 10.36 -28.06
CA ALA A 88 0.99 11.29 -27.11
C ALA A 88 1.98 12.38 -26.64
N SER A 89 1.46 13.59 -26.44
CA SER A 89 2.24 14.68 -25.85
C SER A 89 2.41 14.51 -24.34
N ASP A 90 3.34 15.25 -23.75
CA ASP A 90 3.50 15.28 -22.28
C ASP A 90 2.21 15.72 -21.57
N ASN A 91 1.43 16.63 -22.18
CA ASN A 91 0.15 17.06 -21.64
C ASN A 91 -0.88 15.92 -21.63
N ASP A 92 -0.92 15.10 -22.67
CA ASP A 92 -1.83 13.95 -22.73
C ASP A 92 -1.49 12.91 -21.66
N VAL A 93 -0.19 12.65 -21.45
CA VAL A 93 0.30 11.75 -20.41
C VAL A 93 0.01 12.31 -19.02
N ALA A 94 0.26 13.60 -18.79
CA ALA A 94 -0.05 14.27 -17.53
C ALA A 94 -1.55 14.19 -17.22
N ASN A 95 -2.41 14.44 -18.21
CA ASN A 95 -3.86 14.31 -18.07
C ASN A 95 -4.26 12.88 -17.72
N ALA A 96 -3.72 11.86 -18.39
CA ALA A 96 -4.02 10.46 -18.09
C ALA A 96 -3.62 10.07 -16.66
N LEU A 97 -2.46 10.53 -16.18
CA LEU A 97 -2.00 10.33 -14.81
C LEU A 97 -2.92 11.02 -13.80
N GLN A 98 -3.28 12.29 -14.03
CA GLN A 98 -4.16 13.05 -13.15
C GLN A 98 -5.55 12.41 -13.05
N GLN A 99 -6.15 12.03 -14.19
CA GLN A 99 -7.46 11.38 -14.20
C GLN A 99 -7.43 10.05 -13.43
N ALA A 100 -6.40 9.23 -13.61
CA ALA A 100 -6.26 8.00 -12.85
C ALA A 100 -6.16 8.25 -11.34
N VAL A 101 -5.40 9.26 -10.91
CA VAL A 101 -5.28 9.63 -9.49
C VAL A 101 -6.60 10.17 -8.93
N LEU A 102 -7.33 10.98 -9.70
CA LEU A 102 -8.62 11.55 -9.26
C LEU A 102 -9.70 10.50 -9.00
N ILE A 103 -9.69 9.41 -9.77
CA ILE A 103 -10.62 8.28 -9.59
C ILE A 103 -10.09 7.20 -8.66
N LYS A 104 -8.96 7.46 -7.96
CA LYS A 104 -8.40 6.50 -7.01
C LYS A 104 -9.40 6.23 -5.89
N GLU A 105 -9.77 4.96 -5.73
CA GLU A 105 -10.64 4.51 -4.66
C GLU A 105 -10.06 4.86 -3.26
N PRO A 106 -10.90 5.25 -2.28
CA PRO A 106 -10.44 5.58 -0.93
C PRO A 106 -9.67 4.47 -0.23
N GLY A 107 -9.92 3.20 -0.59
CA GLY A 107 -9.16 2.07 -0.06
C GLY A 107 -9.42 0.76 -0.80
N HIS A 108 -8.62 -0.25 -0.50
CA HIS A 108 -8.68 -1.56 -1.19
C HIS A 108 -9.85 -2.45 -0.79
N LYS A 109 -10.69 -2.04 0.17
CA LYS A 109 -11.94 -2.73 0.56
C LYS A 109 -11.78 -4.18 1.06
N ILE A 110 -10.57 -4.70 1.30
CA ILE A 110 -10.31 -6.12 1.66
C ILE A 110 -11.12 -6.67 2.84
N ASN A 111 -11.59 -5.81 3.75
CA ASN A 111 -12.42 -6.18 4.90
C ASN A 111 -13.92 -5.97 4.68
N LEU A 112 -14.33 -5.57 3.48
CA LEU A 112 -15.70 -5.31 3.11
C LEU A 112 -16.22 -6.43 2.21
N ASP A 113 -17.52 -6.71 2.28
CA ASP A 113 -18.16 -7.72 1.44
C ASP A 113 -18.08 -7.38 -0.07
N SER A 114 -17.88 -6.10 -0.40
CA SER A 114 -17.68 -5.61 -1.75
C SER A 114 -16.26 -5.78 -2.28
N PHE A 115 -15.38 -6.49 -1.55
CA PHE A 115 -14.02 -6.73 -2.02
C PHE A 115 -14.00 -7.66 -3.23
N GLU A 116 -13.59 -7.10 -4.37
CA GLU A 116 -13.29 -7.87 -5.56
C GLU A 116 -11.79 -8.12 -5.66
N ARG A 117 -11.40 -9.40 -5.63
CA ARG A 117 -10.00 -9.77 -5.78
C ARG A 117 -9.56 -9.50 -7.22
N PRO A 118 -8.48 -8.72 -7.44
CA PRO A 118 -7.99 -8.47 -8.80
C PRO A 118 -7.58 -9.76 -9.51
N THR A 119 -7.90 -9.82 -10.81
CA THR A 119 -7.51 -10.92 -11.70
C THR A 119 -5.98 -11.09 -11.75
N ARG A 120 -5.24 -9.98 -11.77
CA ARG A 120 -3.77 -9.96 -11.66
C ARG A 120 -3.33 -9.69 -10.23
N ALA A 121 -2.75 -10.71 -9.59
CA ALA A 121 -2.16 -10.61 -8.27
C ALA A 121 -0.90 -9.72 -8.25
N MET A 122 -0.51 -9.26 -7.05
CA MET A 122 0.62 -8.34 -6.86
C MET A 122 1.96 -8.84 -7.42
N HIS A 123 2.20 -10.16 -7.43
CA HIS A 123 3.42 -10.75 -7.99
C HIS A 123 3.43 -10.75 -9.53
N ALA A 124 2.27 -10.60 -10.18
CA ALA A 124 2.12 -10.65 -11.64
C ALA A 124 2.15 -9.27 -12.32
N ILE A 125 2.41 -8.20 -11.55
CA ILE A 125 2.42 -6.81 -12.02
C ILE A 125 3.80 -6.15 -11.88
N GLY A 126 4.87 -6.96 -11.90
CA GLY A 126 6.26 -6.49 -11.86
C GLY A 126 6.79 -6.30 -10.44
N GLY A 127 6.71 -7.35 -9.63
CA GLY A 127 7.41 -7.44 -8.34
C GLY A 127 8.87 -7.81 -8.54
#